data_AF-A0AAE0Q640-F1
#
_entry.id   AF-A0AAE0Q640-F1
#
_cell.length_a   1.000
_cell.length_b   1.000
_cell.length_c   1.000
_cell.angle_alpha   90.00
_cell.angle_beta   90.00
_cell.angle_gamma   90.00
#
_symmetry.space_group_name_H-M   'P 1'
#
loop_
_entity.id
_entity.type
_entity.pdbx_description
1 polymer ?
#
loop_
_entity_poly.entity_id
_entity_poly.type
_entity_poly.pdbx_seq_one_letter_code
_entity_poly.pdbx_strand_id
1 'polypeptide(L)'
;MSRCGAVMKTLMFFTFSLHLSSAVTHSLQYFYTAVTPGINFPEFTTVGQVDGGQFVYYDSNIRKMIPKTEWIQRNEGEEYWNRETQTLQGTQETFKVDVDTLMQRFNHTGGVHTWQRMYGCELHDDGTVKGYSQWGYDGEDFISLDLNTVTYTAAKQQALITKNKWDPDTGYNEGRKNYLEKECIEWVKKYVTYGKHTLERKGTVYPPTASVIQKHSPSPEVVCHATGFFPKEVMISWRKDGEDVNEDVELRETLPNQDGSFQKRSILKVPAEELQKHTYTCVIQHSSLEEELVLEVPKGGGLMAIIVGVVVALVVLVAVVAGIMVWKKKNSGFKRAPVNEDSSSNNSSNKAYCKPLVDATQGALQQRSGNMLVEPEFTAAAILVPKLKTSWTSDEHTAKLGLDYIKDHLEEETSNQTPVDGSSASEEEDFFASTKPTRGQEGIKQLDG
;
A
#
# COMPACT_ATOMS: atom_id res chain seq x y z
N MET A 1 5.33 -43.01 -10.07
CA MET A 1 6.47 -42.92 -9.12
C MET A 1 6.00 -42.51 -7.71
N SER A 2 5.09 -43.25 -7.05
CA SER A 2 4.37 -42.74 -5.85
C SER A 2 5.21 -42.55 -4.57
N ARG A 3 6.23 -43.38 -4.31
CA ARG A 3 6.95 -43.35 -3.01
C ARG A 3 7.94 -42.18 -2.83
N CYS A 4 8.58 -41.68 -3.88
CA CYS A 4 9.53 -40.55 -3.76
C CYS A 4 8.81 -39.23 -3.43
N GLY A 5 7.70 -38.92 -4.10
CA GLY A 5 6.93 -37.70 -3.82
C GLY A 5 6.40 -37.65 -2.38
N ALA A 6 5.94 -38.79 -1.85
CA ALA A 6 5.53 -38.91 -0.46
C ALA A 6 6.70 -38.65 0.51
N VAL A 7 7.85 -39.29 0.32
CA VAL A 7 9.04 -39.09 1.17
C VAL A 7 9.57 -37.65 1.06
N MET A 8 9.56 -37.04 -0.13
CA MET A 8 9.96 -35.64 -0.32
C MET A 8 9.02 -34.69 0.43
N LYS A 9 7.69 -34.88 0.31
CA LYS A 9 6.71 -34.10 1.09
C LYS A 9 6.90 -34.33 2.60
N THR A 10 7.09 -35.55 3.08
CA THR A 10 7.34 -35.82 4.51
C THR A 10 8.65 -35.18 4.99
N LEU A 11 9.72 -35.18 4.20
CA LEU A 11 10.95 -34.45 4.54
C LEU A 11 10.70 -32.94 4.60
N MET A 12 10.02 -32.37 3.60
CA MET A 12 9.67 -30.95 3.59
C MET A 12 8.81 -30.57 4.80
N PHE A 13 7.78 -31.35 5.12
CA PHE A 13 6.97 -31.17 6.33
C PHE A 13 7.79 -31.33 7.61
N PHE A 14 8.80 -32.20 7.67
CA PHE A 14 9.70 -32.29 8.84
C PHE A 14 10.66 -31.11 8.95
N THR A 15 11.21 -30.60 7.84
CA THR A 15 12.00 -29.36 7.85
C THR A 15 11.12 -28.14 8.18
N PHE A 16 9.88 -28.10 7.68
CA PHE A 16 8.91 -27.08 8.04
C PHE A 16 8.50 -27.19 9.52
N SER A 17 8.42 -28.40 10.08
CA SER A 17 8.21 -28.67 11.51
C SER A 17 9.39 -28.21 12.37
N LEU A 18 10.62 -28.33 11.87
CA LEU A 18 11.84 -27.79 12.49
C LEU A 18 11.98 -26.27 12.28
N HIS A 19 11.21 -25.69 11.35
CA HIS A 19 10.95 -24.25 11.25
C HIS A 19 9.63 -23.82 11.92
N LEU A 20 8.91 -24.75 12.58
CA LEU A 20 7.65 -24.51 13.28
C LEU A 20 7.87 -24.17 14.76
N SER A 21 9.08 -24.37 15.27
CA SER A 21 9.73 -23.29 16.02
C SER A 21 10.01 -22.13 15.05
N SER A 22 8.94 -21.40 14.71
CA SER A 22 9.02 -20.11 14.02
C SER A 22 9.64 -19.14 15.00
N ALA A 23 10.97 -19.06 15.00
CA ALA A 23 11.74 -18.34 16.01
C ALA A 23 11.17 -16.92 16.20
N VAL A 24 10.56 -16.65 17.36
CA VAL A 24 9.76 -15.45 17.63
C VAL A 24 10.68 -14.25 17.79
N THR A 25 11.16 -13.81 16.63
CA THR A 25 12.14 -12.75 16.47
C THR A 25 11.44 -11.43 16.68
N HIS A 26 11.41 -10.98 17.93
CA HIS A 26 10.88 -9.68 18.25
C HIS A 26 11.85 -8.60 17.79
N SER A 27 11.33 -7.61 17.06
CA SER A 27 12.14 -6.60 16.38
C SER A 27 11.63 -5.20 16.69
N LEU A 28 12.56 -4.25 16.86
CA LEU A 28 12.28 -2.82 16.96
C LEU A 28 13.10 -2.11 15.89
N GLN A 29 12.43 -1.44 14.96
CA GLN A 29 13.04 -0.77 13.82
C GLN A 29 12.59 0.68 13.73
N TYR A 30 13.53 1.57 13.46
CA TYR A 30 13.29 2.97 13.14
C TYR A 30 13.84 3.31 11.76
N PHE A 31 12.97 3.85 10.92
CA PHE A 31 13.26 4.32 9.57
C PHE A 31 13.14 5.84 9.57
N TYR A 32 14.25 6.54 9.41
CA TYR A 32 14.29 7.98 9.21
C TYR A 32 14.49 8.25 7.71
N THR A 33 13.81 9.24 7.15
CA THR A 33 14.00 9.64 5.74
C THR A 33 13.79 11.14 5.62
N ALA A 34 14.85 11.83 5.19
CA ALA A 34 14.77 13.20 4.68
C ALA A 34 14.77 13.21 3.15
N VAL A 35 14.21 14.27 2.59
CA VAL A 35 14.07 14.51 1.16
C VAL A 35 14.40 15.97 0.85
N THR A 36 14.96 16.26 -0.33
CA THR A 36 15.22 17.63 -0.80
C THR A 36 13.99 18.54 -0.64
N PRO A 37 14.14 19.77 -0.11
CA PRO A 37 13.08 20.77 0.01
C PRO A 37 12.28 21.05 -1.28
N GLY A 38 11.06 21.56 -1.11
CA GLY A 38 10.24 22.08 -2.22
C GLY A 38 9.32 21.08 -2.93
N ILE A 39 9.14 19.88 -2.37
CA ILE A 39 8.14 18.89 -2.83
C ILE A 39 6.89 18.90 -1.94
N ASN A 40 5.75 18.40 -2.45
CA ASN A 40 4.50 18.24 -1.70
C ASN A 40 4.51 17.01 -0.77
N PHE A 41 5.59 16.86 0.01
CA PHE A 41 5.83 15.78 0.98
C PHE A 41 6.70 16.36 2.12
N PRO A 42 6.58 15.88 3.38
CA PRO A 42 7.38 16.39 4.47
C PRO A 42 8.89 16.20 4.24
N GLU A 43 9.69 17.25 4.41
CA GLU A 43 11.16 17.25 4.24
C GLU A 43 11.87 16.23 5.14
N PHE A 44 11.29 15.88 6.29
CA PHE A 44 11.74 14.79 7.15
C PHE A 44 10.56 13.95 7.67
N THR A 45 10.75 12.63 7.71
CA THR A 45 9.81 11.66 8.27
C THR A 45 10.52 10.63 9.13
N THR A 46 9.80 10.07 10.10
CA THR A 46 10.26 8.94 10.91
C THR A 46 9.13 7.94 11.13
N VAL A 47 9.43 6.65 10.95
CA VAL A 47 8.53 5.52 11.19
C VAL A 47 9.17 4.57 12.18
N GLY A 48 8.49 4.28 13.30
CA GLY A 48 8.89 3.23 14.24
C GLY A 48 7.99 2.02 14.11
N GLN A 49 8.58 0.83 14.03
CA GLN A 49 7.90 -0.46 13.88
C GLN A 49 8.30 -1.43 14.99
N VAL A 50 7.33 -2.22 15.47
CA VAL A 50 7.55 -3.43 16.27
C VAL A 50 6.95 -4.61 15.51
N ASP A 51 7.74 -5.64 15.26
CA ASP A 51 7.35 -6.85 14.52
C ASP A 51 6.69 -6.53 13.15
N GLY A 52 7.34 -5.62 12.41
CA GLY A 52 6.85 -5.05 11.15
C GLY A 52 5.59 -4.20 11.24
N GLY A 53 4.98 -4.06 12.44
CA GLY A 53 3.81 -3.23 12.68
C GLY A 53 4.22 -1.82 13.09
N GLN A 54 3.83 -0.81 12.31
CA GLN A 54 4.05 0.59 12.69
C GLN A 54 3.33 0.91 14.01
N PHE A 55 4.07 1.42 14.99
CA PHE A 55 3.53 1.86 16.29
C PHE A 55 3.64 3.36 16.52
N VAL A 56 4.57 4.03 15.84
CA VAL A 56 4.78 5.50 15.92
C VAL A 56 5.16 6.11 14.57
N TYR A 57 4.98 7.43 14.48
CA TYR A 57 5.23 8.23 13.28
C TYR A 57 5.55 9.69 13.64
N TYR A 58 6.43 10.32 12.88
CA TYR A 58 6.70 11.76 12.93
C TYR A 58 6.86 12.28 11.50
N ASP A 59 6.45 13.52 11.24
CA ASP A 59 6.86 14.26 10.05
C ASP A 59 7.12 15.75 10.34
N SER A 60 7.85 16.39 9.44
CA SER A 60 8.29 17.79 9.57
C SER A 60 7.18 18.84 9.42
N ASN A 61 5.98 18.44 9.03
CA ASN A 61 4.85 19.36 8.83
C ASN A 61 4.00 19.42 10.11
N ILE A 62 3.78 18.27 10.76
CA ILE A 62 3.10 18.17 12.06
C ILE A 62 4.08 18.42 13.22
N ARG A 63 5.38 18.15 13.02
CA ARG A 63 6.50 18.29 13.97
C ARG A 63 6.25 17.65 15.34
N LYS A 64 5.48 16.56 15.38
CA LYS A 64 5.11 15.83 16.60
C LYS A 64 5.20 14.33 16.42
N MET A 65 5.64 13.61 17.45
CA MET A 65 5.60 12.16 17.51
C MET A 65 4.16 11.68 17.79
N ILE A 66 3.60 10.90 16.88
CA ILE A 66 2.20 10.45 16.86
C ILE A 66 2.15 8.93 17.12
N PRO A 67 1.39 8.47 18.13
CA PRO A 67 1.10 7.05 18.29
C PRO A 67 0.21 6.56 17.14
N LYS A 68 0.57 5.41 16.55
CA LYS A 68 -0.20 4.72 15.50
C LYS A 68 -0.92 3.46 16.02
N THR A 69 -0.74 3.12 17.30
CA THR A 69 -1.44 2.02 17.96
C THR A 69 -1.95 2.47 19.33
N GLU A 70 -3.10 1.93 19.76
CA GLU A 70 -3.63 2.22 21.09
C GLU A 70 -2.70 1.76 22.22
N TRP A 71 -1.91 0.69 22.01
CA TRP A 71 -1.11 0.11 23.08
C TRP A 71 0.06 1.01 23.50
N ILE A 72 0.73 1.70 22.57
CA ILE A 72 1.76 2.67 22.97
C ILE A 72 1.11 3.92 23.57
N GLN A 73 -0.02 4.38 23.01
CA GLN A 73 -0.76 5.54 23.52
C GLN A 73 -1.30 5.35 24.94
N ARG A 74 -1.71 4.13 25.30
CA ARG A 74 -2.25 3.80 26.63
C ARG A 74 -1.20 3.51 27.70
N ASN A 75 0.07 3.31 27.32
CA ASN A 75 1.13 2.92 28.27
C ASN A 75 2.25 3.97 28.45
N GLU A 76 2.47 4.89 27.51
CA GLU A 76 3.49 5.96 27.63
C GLU A 76 2.85 7.32 27.97
N GLY A 77 3.43 8.02 28.96
CA GLY A 77 2.96 9.33 29.43
C GLY A 77 3.44 10.53 28.61
N GLU A 78 2.93 11.72 28.93
CA GLU A 78 3.21 12.95 28.18
C GLU A 78 4.71 13.31 28.09
N GLU A 79 5.47 13.10 29.18
CA GLU A 79 6.92 13.33 29.23
C GLU A 79 7.67 12.55 28.14
N TYR A 80 7.30 11.28 27.93
CA TYR A 80 7.85 10.46 26.86
C TYR A 80 7.53 11.08 25.49
N TRP A 81 6.25 11.36 25.20
CA TRP A 81 5.84 11.92 23.91
C TRP A 81 6.47 13.27 23.60
N ASN A 82 6.66 14.11 24.62
CA ASN A 82 7.33 15.40 24.50
C ASN A 82 8.85 15.23 24.25
N ARG A 83 9.53 14.31 24.95
CA ARG A 83 10.96 14.02 24.75
C ARG A 83 11.24 13.40 23.37
N GLU A 84 10.48 12.40 22.95
CA GLU A 84 10.63 11.79 21.62
C GLU A 84 10.34 12.81 20.51
N THR A 85 9.36 13.70 20.71
CA THR A 85 9.06 14.81 19.79
C THR A 85 10.24 15.79 19.68
N GLN A 86 10.81 16.24 20.80
CA GLN A 86 11.95 17.16 20.81
C GLN A 86 13.20 16.53 20.17
N THR A 87 13.46 15.25 20.44
CA THR A 87 14.57 14.50 19.84
C THR A 87 14.42 14.42 18.32
N LEU A 88 13.21 14.17 17.81
CA LEU A 88 12.95 14.13 16.37
C LEU A 88 12.92 15.53 15.71
N GLN A 89 12.56 16.58 16.45
CA GLN A 89 12.72 17.97 15.99
C GLN A 89 14.19 18.35 15.80
N GLY A 90 15.10 17.98 16.70
CA GLY A 90 16.55 18.18 16.50
C GLY A 90 17.12 17.30 15.37
N THR A 91 16.65 16.04 15.29
CA THR A 91 17.04 15.10 14.23
C THR A 91 16.64 15.61 12.84
N GLN A 92 15.46 16.22 12.71
CA GLN A 92 14.97 16.84 11.47
C GLN A 92 15.97 17.86 10.92
N GLU A 93 16.41 18.83 11.72
CA GLU A 93 17.31 19.89 11.25
C GLU A 93 18.70 19.33 10.90
N THR A 94 19.18 18.32 11.66
CA THR A 94 20.42 17.59 11.32
C THR A 94 20.32 16.91 9.95
N PHE A 95 19.24 16.17 9.72
CA PHE A 95 19.00 15.45 8.47
C PHE A 95 18.84 16.39 7.26
N LYS A 96 18.34 17.62 7.48
CA LYS A 96 18.24 18.64 6.44
C LYS A 96 19.62 19.10 5.96
N VAL A 97 20.52 19.41 6.91
CA VAL A 97 21.92 19.77 6.61
C VAL A 97 22.70 18.59 5.98
N ASP A 98 22.41 17.35 6.40
CA ASP A 98 22.97 16.16 5.76
C ASP A 98 22.56 16.03 4.28
N VAL A 99 21.28 16.29 3.92
CA VAL A 99 20.82 16.22 2.52
C VAL A 99 21.58 17.21 1.63
N ASP A 100 21.69 18.48 2.05
CA ASP A 100 22.44 19.49 1.30
C ASP A 100 23.93 19.13 1.19
N THR A 101 24.52 18.62 2.28
CA THR A 101 25.91 18.14 2.33
C THR A 101 26.14 16.96 1.37
N LEU A 102 25.19 16.03 1.26
CA LEU A 102 25.29 14.89 0.37
C LEU A 102 25.09 15.30 -1.10
N MET A 103 24.12 16.18 -1.39
CA MET A 103 23.96 16.74 -2.73
C MET A 103 25.25 17.40 -3.23
N GLN A 104 25.94 18.19 -2.40
CA GLN A 104 27.26 18.73 -2.74
C GLN A 104 28.30 17.64 -3.03
N ARG A 105 28.40 16.59 -2.19
CA ARG A 105 29.38 15.48 -2.38
C ARG A 105 29.13 14.64 -3.63
N PHE A 106 27.89 14.59 -4.13
CA PHE A 106 27.56 13.95 -5.41
C PHE A 106 27.54 14.92 -6.60
N ASN A 107 27.78 16.22 -6.38
CA ASN A 107 27.67 17.30 -7.37
C ASN A 107 26.24 17.47 -7.94
N HIS A 108 25.23 17.14 -7.14
CA HIS A 108 23.81 17.32 -7.49
C HIS A 108 23.41 18.79 -7.34
N THR A 109 23.05 19.44 -8.45
CA THR A 109 22.64 20.86 -8.49
C THR A 109 21.13 21.08 -8.41
N GLY A 110 20.36 20.01 -8.15
CA GLY A 110 18.90 20.00 -8.17
C GLY A 110 18.36 18.64 -8.63
N GLY A 111 17.13 18.36 -8.25
CA GLY A 111 16.54 17.02 -8.29
C GLY A 111 15.82 16.73 -6.98
N VAL A 112 15.29 15.53 -6.82
CA VAL A 112 14.73 15.05 -5.55
C VAL A 112 15.65 13.95 -5.04
N HIS A 113 16.37 14.24 -3.97
CA HIS A 113 17.33 13.34 -3.35
C HIS A 113 16.86 12.92 -1.96
N THR A 114 17.27 11.74 -1.50
CA THR A 114 16.86 11.18 -0.21
C THR A 114 18.04 10.80 0.67
N TRP A 115 17.98 11.17 1.95
CA TRP A 115 18.90 10.71 2.97
C TRP A 115 18.15 9.87 3.99
N GLN A 116 18.56 8.60 4.12
CA GLN A 116 17.79 7.60 4.83
C GLN A 116 18.65 6.93 5.89
N ARG A 117 18.06 6.65 7.06
CA ARG A 117 18.66 5.83 8.11
C ARG A 117 17.70 4.71 8.50
N MET A 118 18.21 3.50 8.56
CA MET A 118 17.52 2.34 9.13
C MET A 118 18.36 1.85 10.31
N TYR A 119 17.78 1.81 11.51
CA TYR A 119 18.45 1.24 12.67
C TYR A 119 17.47 0.53 13.59
N GLY A 120 17.97 -0.42 14.37
CA GLY A 120 17.12 -1.26 15.20
C GLY A 120 17.84 -2.47 15.75
N CYS A 121 17.04 -3.36 16.34
CA CYS A 121 17.51 -4.60 16.93
C CYS A 121 16.50 -5.74 16.78
N GLU A 122 16.99 -6.96 16.88
CA GLU A 122 16.26 -8.21 16.91
C GLU A 122 16.64 -9.02 18.15
N LEU A 123 15.63 -9.59 18.82
CA LEU A 123 15.76 -10.57 19.89
C LEU A 123 15.17 -11.90 19.40
N HIS A 124 16.01 -12.94 19.26
CA HIS A 124 15.59 -14.28 18.87
C HIS A 124 15.28 -15.18 20.09
N ASP A 125 14.53 -16.27 19.87
CA ASP A 125 14.11 -17.23 20.92
C ASP A 125 15.27 -17.91 21.66
N ASP A 126 16.42 -18.08 21.02
CA ASP A 126 17.64 -18.64 21.61
C ASP A 126 18.38 -17.62 22.51
N GLY A 127 17.88 -16.40 22.61
CA GLY A 127 18.51 -15.28 23.29
C GLY A 127 19.56 -14.55 22.44
N THR A 128 19.76 -14.94 21.18
CA THR A 128 20.67 -14.22 20.27
C THR A 128 20.10 -12.83 19.99
N VAL A 129 20.95 -11.82 20.16
CA VAL A 129 20.68 -10.43 19.83
C VAL A 129 21.38 -10.07 18.52
N LYS A 130 20.69 -9.31 17.66
CA LYS A 130 21.32 -8.57 16.56
C LYS A 130 20.97 -7.10 16.67
N GLY A 131 21.94 -6.24 16.37
CA GLY A 131 21.73 -4.80 16.20
C GLY A 131 22.21 -4.36 14.81
N TYR A 132 21.63 -3.29 14.30
CA TYR A 132 22.03 -2.70 13.01
C TYR A 132 21.83 -1.19 13.01
N SER A 133 22.72 -0.49 12.31
CA SER A 133 22.50 0.90 11.91
C SER A 133 23.14 1.12 10.53
N GLN A 134 22.30 1.43 9.55
CA GLN A 134 22.64 1.59 8.14
C GLN A 134 22.09 2.93 7.65
N TRP A 135 22.74 3.51 6.65
CA TRP A 135 22.29 4.70 5.95
C TRP A 135 22.38 4.52 4.45
N GLY A 136 21.39 5.04 3.73
CA GLY A 136 21.30 5.03 2.27
C GLY A 136 21.10 6.43 1.71
N TYR A 137 21.60 6.66 0.50
CA TYR A 137 21.44 7.90 -0.24
C TYR A 137 20.90 7.59 -1.65
N ASP A 138 19.80 8.25 -2.01
CA ASP A 138 19.01 8.01 -3.23
C ASP A 138 18.56 6.54 -3.40
N GLY A 139 18.21 5.90 -2.27
CA GLY A 139 17.74 4.51 -2.22
C GLY A 139 18.82 3.43 -2.30
N GLU A 140 20.10 3.81 -2.45
CA GLU A 140 21.25 2.90 -2.48
C GLU A 140 22.08 2.99 -1.18
N ASP A 141 22.71 1.89 -0.78
CA ASP A 141 23.60 1.85 0.39
C ASP A 141 24.69 2.93 0.35
N PHE A 142 24.93 3.58 1.49
CA PHE A 142 25.94 4.64 1.63
C PHE A 142 26.97 4.31 2.73
N ILE A 143 26.53 4.12 3.97
CA ILE A 143 27.41 3.78 5.10
C ILE A 143 26.68 2.97 6.18
N SER A 144 27.35 2.00 6.79
CA SER A 144 26.80 1.15 7.86
C SER A 144 27.77 1.01 9.04
N LEU A 145 27.27 0.81 10.25
CA LEU A 145 28.09 0.53 11.44
C LEU A 145 28.23 -0.99 11.63
N ASP A 146 29.46 -1.49 11.66
CA ASP A 146 29.77 -2.85 12.09
C ASP A 146 29.93 -2.89 13.61
N LEU A 147 29.09 -3.66 14.30
CA LEU A 147 29.10 -3.77 15.77
C LEU A 147 30.23 -4.68 16.29
N ASN A 148 30.82 -5.54 15.46
CA ASN A 148 31.94 -6.40 15.85
C ASN A 148 33.23 -5.58 15.94
N THR A 149 33.47 -4.72 14.95
CA THR A 149 34.67 -3.87 14.88
C THR A 149 34.47 -2.48 15.49
N VAL A 150 33.22 -2.05 15.68
CA VAL A 150 32.83 -0.73 16.18
C VAL A 150 33.28 0.41 15.24
N THR A 151 33.32 0.11 13.93
CA THR A 151 33.73 1.04 12.85
C THR A 151 32.73 1.02 11.69
N TYR A 152 32.76 2.03 10.83
CA TYR A 152 31.83 2.13 9.71
C TYR A 152 32.35 1.48 8.43
N THR A 153 31.49 0.78 7.70
CA THR A 153 31.74 0.33 6.33
C THR A 153 31.12 1.31 5.34
N ALA A 154 31.93 1.88 4.45
CA ALA A 154 31.50 2.80 3.40
C ALA A 154 31.19 2.01 2.12
N ALA A 155 29.95 2.10 1.62
CA ALA A 155 29.53 1.46 0.37
C ALA A 155 29.87 2.28 -0.87
N LYS A 156 29.95 3.62 -0.74
CA LYS A 156 30.29 4.56 -1.82
C LYS A 156 31.54 5.38 -1.47
N GLN A 157 32.29 5.83 -2.49
CA GLN A 157 33.50 6.65 -2.29
C GLN A 157 33.21 7.96 -1.53
N GLN A 158 32.05 8.58 -1.79
CA GLN A 158 31.55 9.78 -1.10
C GLN A 158 31.32 9.57 0.40
N ALA A 159 31.12 8.32 0.85
CA ALA A 159 30.95 7.96 2.25
C ALA A 159 32.28 7.83 3.01
N LEU A 160 33.43 7.74 2.32
CA LEU A 160 34.75 7.69 2.97
C LEU A 160 35.02 8.95 3.82
N ILE A 161 34.51 10.11 3.40
CA ILE A 161 34.60 11.35 4.18
C ILE A 161 33.85 11.21 5.52
N THR A 162 32.64 10.61 5.50
CA THR A 162 31.87 10.34 6.72
C THR A 162 32.54 9.28 7.59
N LYS A 163 33.01 8.17 6.99
CA LYS A 163 33.77 7.12 7.70
C LYS A 163 34.98 7.71 8.44
N ASN A 164 35.78 8.53 7.76
CA ASN A 164 36.97 9.16 8.36
C ASN A 164 36.63 10.20 9.45
N LYS A 165 35.43 10.81 9.45
CA LYS A 165 34.95 11.68 10.54
C LYS A 165 34.38 10.88 11.72
N TRP A 166 33.73 9.74 11.47
CA TRP A 166 33.00 8.98 12.50
C TRP A 166 33.81 7.83 13.15
N ASP A 167 34.72 7.16 12.44
CA ASP A 167 35.55 6.08 13.02
C ASP A 167 36.40 6.53 14.23
N PRO A 168 37.00 7.74 14.27
CA PRO A 168 37.81 8.18 15.40
C PRO A 168 37.03 8.38 16.70
N ASP A 169 35.70 8.59 16.63
CA ASP A 169 34.86 8.73 17.82
C ASP A 169 34.43 7.35 18.37
N THR A 170 35.42 6.66 18.94
CA THR A 170 35.20 5.35 19.58
C THR A 170 34.21 5.43 20.74
N GLY A 171 34.09 6.58 21.42
CA GLY A 171 33.17 6.77 22.53
C GLY A 171 31.71 6.78 22.07
N TYR A 172 31.44 7.53 21.00
CA TYR A 172 30.13 7.56 20.35
C TYR A 172 29.76 6.20 19.75
N ASN A 173 30.70 5.53 19.08
CA ASN A 173 30.42 4.26 18.41
C ASN A 173 30.18 3.10 19.40
N GLU A 174 30.91 3.04 20.52
CA GLU A 174 30.59 2.12 21.63
C GLU A 174 29.24 2.47 22.29
N GLY A 175 28.89 3.76 22.38
CA GLY A 175 27.57 4.21 22.81
C GLY A 175 26.44 3.69 21.91
N ARG A 176 26.60 3.80 20.57
CA ARG A 176 25.66 3.23 19.59
C ARG A 176 25.56 1.71 19.71
N LYS A 177 26.67 1.02 19.92
CA LYS A 177 26.69 -0.44 20.14
C LYS A 177 25.93 -0.81 21.41
N ASN A 178 26.19 -0.14 22.54
CA ASN A 178 25.47 -0.37 23.79
C ASN A 178 23.96 -0.17 23.64
N TYR A 179 23.54 0.87 22.90
CA TYR A 179 22.14 1.09 22.59
C TYR A 179 21.56 -0.07 21.76
N LEU A 180 22.20 -0.45 20.65
CA LEU A 180 21.67 -1.46 19.73
C LEU A 180 21.66 -2.88 20.32
N GLU A 181 22.67 -3.25 21.13
CA GLU A 181 22.79 -4.59 21.72
C GLU A 181 22.03 -4.76 23.05
N LYS A 182 21.65 -3.66 23.73
CA LYS A 182 21.06 -3.73 25.08
C LYS A 182 19.84 -2.84 25.26
N GLU A 183 19.97 -1.53 25.11
CA GLU A 183 18.88 -0.59 25.42
C GLU A 183 17.69 -0.81 24.47
N CYS A 184 17.96 -0.96 23.17
CA CYS A 184 16.97 -1.33 22.15
C CYS A 184 16.27 -2.66 22.49
N ILE A 185 16.99 -3.64 23.05
CA ILE A 185 16.43 -4.94 23.45
C ILE A 185 15.52 -4.83 24.68
N GLU A 186 15.82 -3.92 25.62
CA GLU A 186 14.88 -3.58 26.70
C GLU A 186 13.65 -2.82 26.17
N TRP A 187 13.80 -1.95 25.16
CA TRP A 187 12.67 -1.33 24.47
C TRP A 187 11.80 -2.36 23.71
N VAL A 188 12.41 -3.35 23.04
CA VAL A 188 11.68 -4.50 22.45
C VAL A 188 10.84 -5.20 23.51
N LYS A 189 11.45 -5.63 24.63
CA LYS A 189 10.73 -6.30 25.74
C LYS A 189 9.59 -5.44 26.29
N LYS A 190 9.83 -4.13 26.48
CA LYS A 190 8.83 -3.16 26.96
C LYS A 190 7.65 -3.05 26.00
N TYR A 191 7.91 -2.82 24.71
CA TYR A 191 6.86 -2.63 23.70
C TYR A 191 6.11 -3.93 23.36
N VAL A 192 6.78 -5.09 23.35
CA VAL A 192 6.12 -6.40 23.24
C VAL A 192 5.19 -6.63 24.44
N THR A 193 5.61 -6.23 25.64
CA THR A 193 4.75 -6.31 26.85
C THR A 193 3.55 -5.37 26.77
N TYR A 194 3.72 -4.12 26.32
CA TYR A 194 2.61 -3.19 26.11
C TYR A 194 1.64 -3.65 25.02
N GLY A 195 2.20 -4.06 23.89
CA GLY A 195 1.47 -4.56 22.75
C GLY A 195 0.89 -5.96 22.94
N LYS A 196 1.17 -6.64 24.06
CA LYS A 196 0.89 -8.08 24.27
C LYS A 196 -0.48 -8.54 23.77
N HIS A 197 -1.59 -7.95 24.22
CA HIS A 197 -2.94 -8.32 23.77
C HIS A 197 -3.30 -7.95 22.30
N THR A 198 -2.38 -7.31 21.58
CA THR A 198 -2.46 -6.95 20.15
C THR A 198 -1.43 -7.73 19.31
N LEU A 199 -0.23 -7.99 19.87
CA LEU A 199 0.88 -8.71 19.24
C LEU A 199 0.73 -10.24 19.43
N GLU A 200 0.33 -10.73 20.60
CA GLU A 200 -0.18 -12.11 20.74
C GLU A 200 -1.50 -12.30 19.99
N ARG A 201 -2.24 -11.22 19.70
CA ARG A 201 -3.37 -11.25 18.77
C ARG A 201 -2.94 -11.20 17.30
N LYS A 202 -1.71 -10.81 16.96
CA LYS A 202 -1.04 -11.20 15.70
C LYS A 202 -0.54 -12.66 15.74
N GLY A 203 -0.43 -13.26 16.92
CA GLY A 203 -0.46 -14.71 17.11
C GLY A 203 -1.79 -15.36 16.69
N THR A 204 -2.83 -14.58 16.35
CA THR A 204 -3.91 -15.06 15.47
C THR A 204 -3.32 -15.16 14.06
N VAL A 205 -2.79 -16.35 13.73
CA VAL A 205 -2.21 -16.65 12.42
C VAL A 205 -3.31 -16.53 11.36
N TYR A 206 -3.30 -15.47 10.55
CA TYR A 206 -4.39 -15.20 9.61
C TYR A 206 -4.20 -16.01 8.31
N PRO A 207 -5.22 -16.78 7.86
CA PRO A 207 -5.12 -17.57 6.64
C PRO A 207 -5.19 -16.72 5.36
N PRO A 208 -4.38 -17.04 4.33
CA PRO A 208 -4.42 -16.34 3.05
C PRO A 208 -5.78 -16.54 2.38
N THR A 209 -6.49 -15.43 2.21
CA THR A 209 -7.57 -15.37 1.21
C THR A 209 -6.90 -15.39 -0.16
N ALA A 210 -7.17 -16.43 -0.93
CA ALA A 210 -6.51 -16.68 -2.21
C ALA A 210 -7.47 -16.60 -3.40
N SER A 211 -6.96 -16.19 -4.55
CA SER A 211 -7.67 -16.18 -5.82
C SER A 211 -6.75 -16.51 -6.99
N VAL A 212 -7.33 -17.07 -8.06
CA VAL A 212 -6.65 -17.32 -9.33
C VAL A 212 -7.35 -16.51 -10.42
N ILE A 213 -6.59 -15.66 -11.11
CA ILE A 213 -7.07 -14.73 -12.13
C ILE A 213 -6.34 -15.02 -13.44
N GLN A 214 -7.08 -15.46 -14.46
CA GLN A 214 -6.55 -15.61 -15.81
C GLN A 214 -6.67 -14.28 -16.57
N LYS A 215 -5.55 -13.74 -17.07
CA LYS A 215 -5.58 -12.64 -18.04
C LYS A 215 -5.80 -13.22 -19.44
N HIS A 216 -6.89 -12.85 -20.09
CA HIS A 216 -7.13 -13.22 -21.49
C HIS A 216 -6.26 -12.34 -22.42
N SER A 217 -5.20 -12.95 -22.95
CA SER A 217 -4.17 -12.35 -23.80
C SER A 217 -3.68 -13.44 -24.77
N PRO A 218 -3.15 -13.11 -25.98
CA PRO A 218 -2.51 -14.08 -26.85
C PRO A 218 -1.33 -14.84 -26.18
N SER A 219 -0.74 -14.28 -25.12
CA SER A 219 0.08 -15.01 -24.16
C SER A 219 -0.63 -15.01 -22.79
N PRO A 220 -1.37 -16.08 -22.42
CA PRO A 220 -2.13 -16.11 -21.18
C PRO A 220 -1.21 -16.07 -19.95
N GLU A 221 -1.46 -15.09 -19.08
CA GLU A 221 -0.87 -15.03 -17.74
C GLU A 221 -1.91 -15.50 -16.72
N VAL A 222 -1.53 -16.46 -15.88
CA VAL A 222 -2.35 -16.91 -14.76
C VAL A 222 -1.73 -16.35 -13.48
N VAL A 223 -2.47 -15.48 -12.79
CA VAL A 223 -2.02 -14.84 -11.54
C VAL A 223 -2.68 -15.55 -10.37
N CYS A 224 -1.88 -16.16 -9.50
CA CYS A 224 -2.32 -16.56 -8.17
C CYS A 224 -2.01 -15.43 -7.18
N HIS A 225 -3.01 -14.96 -6.45
CA HIS A 225 -2.90 -13.87 -5.48
C HIS A 225 -3.35 -14.36 -4.11
N ALA A 226 -2.47 -14.27 -3.12
CA ALA A 226 -2.76 -14.45 -1.71
C ALA A 226 -2.80 -13.07 -1.02
N THR A 227 -3.76 -12.84 -0.13
CA THR A 227 -3.86 -11.61 0.66
C THR A 227 -4.52 -11.87 2.02
N GLY A 228 -4.36 -10.95 2.98
CA GLY A 228 -4.97 -11.02 4.30
C GLY A 228 -4.29 -11.96 5.28
N PHE A 229 -3.08 -12.45 4.96
CA PHE A 229 -2.35 -13.40 5.80
C PHE A 229 -1.36 -12.74 6.76
N PHE A 230 -1.05 -13.41 7.86
CA PHE A 230 0.01 -13.07 8.82
C PHE A 230 0.50 -14.36 9.49
N PRO A 231 1.81 -14.65 9.61
CA PRO A 231 2.99 -13.79 9.37
C PRO A 231 3.31 -13.51 7.89
N LYS A 232 4.50 -12.98 7.58
CA LYS A 232 4.91 -12.53 6.23
C LYS A 232 5.31 -13.70 5.32
N GLU A 233 5.67 -14.82 5.93
CA GLU A 233 6.33 -15.99 5.35
C GLU A 233 5.32 -16.90 4.64
N VAL A 234 4.97 -16.56 3.40
CA VAL A 234 4.15 -17.39 2.51
C VAL A 234 4.94 -17.92 1.31
N MET A 235 4.75 -19.22 1.03
CA MET A 235 5.20 -19.90 -0.17
C MET A 235 4.03 -20.05 -1.15
N ILE A 236 4.28 -19.76 -2.43
CA ILE A 236 3.32 -19.94 -3.52
C ILE A 236 4.03 -20.69 -4.64
N SER A 237 3.46 -21.82 -5.06
CA SER A 237 4.00 -22.73 -6.07
C SER A 237 2.90 -23.13 -7.07
N TRP A 238 3.29 -23.77 -8.17
CA TRP A 238 2.38 -24.25 -9.20
C TRP A 238 2.55 -25.75 -9.42
N ARG A 239 1.48 -26.43 -9.82
CA ARG A 239 1.51 -27.82 -10.29
C ARG A 239 0.82 -27.96 -11.63
N LYS A 240 1.26 -28.92 -12.44
CA LYS A 240 0.64 -29.39 -13.69
C LYS A 240 0.31 -30.86 -13.52
N ASP A 241 -0.97 -31.21 -13.56
CA ASP A 241 -1.49 -32.57 -13.33
C ASP A 241 -1.00 -33.26 -12.04
N GLY A 242 -0.56 -32.46 -11.05
CA GLY A 242 -0.04 -32.92 -9.76
C GLY A 242 1.48 -32.92 -9.61
N GLU A 243 2.26 -32.67 -10.67
CA GLU A 243 3.72 -32.50 -10.60
C GLU A 243 4.09 -31.00 -10.50
N ASP A 244 5.09 -30.66 -9.68
CA ASP A 244 5.46 -29.26 -9.38
C ASP A 244 6.15 -28.55 -10.57
N VAL A 245 5.78 -27.29 -10.82
CA VAL A 245 6.23 -26.46 -11.95
C VAL A 245 7.03 -25.26 -11.44
N ASN A 246 8.27 -25.12 -11.93
CA ASN A 246 9.17 -24.01 -11.61
C ASN A 246 9.55 -23.17 -12.85
N GLU A 247 9.33 -23.68 -14.07
CA GLU A 247 9.56 -22.96 -15.33
C GLU A 247 8.41 -21.98 -15.60
N ASP A 248 8.71 -20.83 -16.21
CA ASP A 248 7.76 -19.74 -16.52
C ASP A 248 6.95 -19.20 -15.32
N VAL A 249 7.44 -19.43 -14.10
CA VAL A 249 6.91 -18.87 -12.84
C VAL A 249 7.66 -17.58 -12.46
N GLU A 250 6.92 -16.49 -12.28
CA GLU A 250 7.40 -15.25 -11.67
C GLU A 250 6.76 -15.05 -10.29
N LEU A 251 7.52 -15.29 -9.23
CA LEU A 251 7.09 -14.98 -7.86
C LEU A 251 7.43 -13.52 -7.52
N ARG A 252 6.41 -12.74 -7.16
CA ARG A 252 6.57 -11.35 -6.70
C ARG A 252 6.81 -11.29 -5.19
N GLU A 253 7.34 -10.16 -4.74
CA GLU A 253 7.61 -9.86 -3.34
C GLU A 253 6.35 -9.89 -2.46
N THR A 254 6.53 -10.16 -1.16
CA THR A 254 5.46 -10.02 -0.17
C THR A 254 5.30 -8.54 0.21
N LEU A 255 4.15 -7.95 -0.11
CA LEU A 255 3.81 -6.55 0.19
C LEU A 255 2.92 -6.46 1.46
N PRO A 256 3.07 -5.42 2.29
CA PRO A 256 2.18 -5.17 3.42
C PRO A 256 0.84 -4.56 2.98
N ASN A 257 -0.21 -4.81 3.76
CA ASN A 257 -1.53 -4.19 3.66
C ASN A 257 -1.71 -3.13 4.77
N GLN A 258 -2.67 -2.21 4.59
CA GLN A 258 -2.95 -1.14 5.56
C GLN A 258 -3.45 -1.62 6.92
N ASP A 259 -4.00 -2.84 6.99
CA ASP A 259 -4.45 -3.51 8.21
C ASP A 259 -3.32 -4.25 8.97
N GLY A 260 -2.09 -4.26 8.42
CA GLY A 260 -0.95 -4.97 8.98
C GLY A 260 -0.89 -6.46 8.63
N SER A 261 -1.77 -6.95 7.75
CA SER A 261 -1.62 -8.22 7.05
C SER A 261 -0.69 -8.10 5.84
N PHE A 262 -0.47 -9.20 5.11
CA PHE A 262 0.36 -9.25 3.93
C PHE A 262 -0.38 -9.74 2.68
N GLN A 263 0.19 -9.46 1.51
CA GLN A 263 -0.21 -10.00 0.22
C GLN A 263 0.98 -10.41 -0.64
N LYS A 264 0.80 -11.40 -1.51
CA LYS A 264 1.84 -11.88 -2.44
C LYS A 264 1.22 -12.43 -3.72
N ARG A 265 1.93 -12.33 -4.84
CA ARG A 265 1.47 -12.82 -6.15
C ARG A 265 2.50 -13.73 -6.80
N SER A 266 2.02 -14.79 -7.43
CA SER A 266 2.80 -15.61 -8.37
C SER A 266 2.12 -15.57 -9.73
N ILE A 267 2.89 -15.42 -10.79
CA ILE A 267 2.40 -15.37 -12.17
C ILE A 267 3.01 -16.54 -12.94
N LEU A 268 2.16 -17.42 -13.48
CA LEU A 268 2.57 -18.49 -14.37
C LEU A 268 2.17 -18.12 -15.81
N LYS A 269 3.11 -18.21 -16.75
CA LYS A 269 2.84 -17.97 -18.19
C LYS A 269 2.60 -19.31 -18.86
N VAL A 270 1.43 -19.49 -19.50
CA VAL A 270 1.04 -20.78 -20.10
C VAL A 270 0.29 -20.56 -21.42
N PRO A 271 0.64 -21.26 -22.51
CA PRO A 271 -0.14 -21.25 -23.75
C PRO A 271 -1.61 -21.65 -23.53
N ALA A 272 -2.52 -21.08 -24.31
CA ALA A 272 -3.96 -21.31 -24.15
C ALA A 272 -4.35 -22.80 -24.39
N GLU A 273 -3.62 -23.46 -25.27
CA GLU A 273 -3.76 -24.87 -25.62
C GLU A 273 -3.35 -25.78 -24.45
N GLU A 274 -2.28 -25.41 -23.74
CA GLU A 274 -1.79 -26.15 -22.57
C GLU A 274 -2.76 -26.02 -21.39
N LEU A 275 -3.33 -24.83 -21.15
CA LEU A 275 -4.35 -24.58 -20.13
C LEU A 275 -5.67 -25.34 -20.38
N GLN A 276 -5.96 -25.75 -21.62
CA GLN A 276 -7.11 -26.59 -21.93
C GLN A 276 -6.82 -28.08 -21.71
N LYS A 277 -5.65 -28.56 -22.16
CA LYS A 277 -5.24 -29.98 -22.01
C LYS A 277 -5.06 -30.36 -20.54
N HIS A 278 -4.22 -29.62 -19.84
CA HIS A 278 -3.71 -29.98 -18.51
C HIS A 278 -4.46 -29.25 -17.41
N THR A 279 -4.47 -29.82 -16.20
CA THR A 279 -5.01 -29.16 -15.00
C THR A 279 -3.85 -28.53 -14.24
N TYR A 280 -3.78 -27.20 -14.32
CA TYR A 280 -2.85 -26.41 -13.52
C TYR A 280 -3.50 -26.03 -12.17
N THR A 281 -2.72 -26.03 -11.10
CA THR A 281 -3.17 -25.59 -9.78
C THR A 281 -2.12 -24.67 -9.14
N CYS A 282 -2.56 -23.59 -8.50
CA CYS A 282 -1.75 -22.85 -7.55
C CYS A 282 -1.79 -23.56 -6.19
N VAL A 283 -0.65 -23.64 -5.50
CA VAL A 283 -0.52 -24.26 -4.17
C VAL A 283 0.16 -23.28 -3.22
N ILE A 284 -0.54 -22.92 -2.15
CA ILE A 284 -0.12 -21.94 -1.16
C ILE A 284 0.13 -22.64 0.17
N GLN A 285 1.30 -22.37 0.76
CA GLN A 285 1.70 -22.89 2.07
C GLN A 285 2.04 -21.72 3.00
N HIS A 286 1.46 -21.73 4.19
CA HIS A 286 1.52 -20.66 5.19
C HIS A 286 1.28 -21.26 6.58
N SER A 287 1.92 -20.72 7.62
CA SER A 287 1.90 -21.31 8.98
C SER A 287 0.55 -21.28 9.70
N SER A 288 -0.45 -20.57 9.16
CA SER A 288 -1.83 -20.59 9.66
C SER A 288 -2.66 -21.79 9.18
N LEU A 289 -2.14 -22.60 8.26
CA LEU A 289 -2.92 -23.62 7.54
C LEU A 289 -2.51 -25.01 8.02
N GLU A 290 -3.50 -25.84 8.35
CA GLU A 290 -3.28 -27.26 8.68
C GLU A 290 -2.88 -28.08 7.42
N GLU A 291 -3.37 -27.69 6.24
CA GLU A 291 -3.05 -28.29 4.93
C GLU A 291 -2.79 -27.22 3.86
N GLU A 292 -2.08 -27.58 2.78
CA GLU A 292 -1.76 -26.66 1.68
C GLU A 292 -3.03 -26.21 0.91
N LEU A 293 -3.20 -24.89 0.72
CA LEU A 293 -4.36 -24.35 0.01
C LEU A 293 -4.16 -24.47 -1.51
N VAL A 294 -4.98 -25.30 -2.15
CA VAL A 294 -4.90 -25.60 -3.59
C VAL A 294 -6.04 -24.91 -4.36
N LEU A 295 -5.70 -24.16 -5.41
CA LEU A 295 -6.66 -23.49 -6.29
C LEU A 295 -6.46 -23.94 -7.74
N GLU A 296 -7.49 -24.53 -8.36
CA GLU A 296 -7.45 -24.91 -9.77
C GLU A 296 -7.53 -23.69 -10.70
N VAL A 297 -6.82 -23.75 -11.83
CA VAL A 297 -6.92 -22.73 -12.89
C VAL A 297 -8.16 -22.97 -13.75
N PRO A 298 -9.08 -21.99 -13.89
CA PRO A 298 -10.26 -22.16 -14.72
C PRO A 298 -9.89 -22.43 -16.19
N LYS A 299 -10.36 -23.56 -16.74
CA LYS A 299 -10.19 -23.89 -18.17
C LYS A 299 -11.16 -23.02 -18.99
N GLY A 300 -10.65 -21.89 -19.50
CA GLY A 300 -11.41 -20.77 -20.09
C GLY A 300 -12.17 -21.02 -21.40
N GLY A 301 -12.93 -22.10 -21.52
CA GLY A 301 -13.77 -22.41 -22.69
C GLY A 301 -15.27 -22.10 -22.55
N GLY A 302 -15.80 -22.07 -21.31
CA GLY A 302 -17.25 -22.02 -21.06
C GLY A 302 -17.94 -20.77 -21.64
N LEU A 303 -17.32 -19.59 -21.49
CA LEU A 303 -17.87 -18.33 -22.00
C LEU A 303 -17.97 -18.31 -23.53
N MET A 304 -17.00 -18.90 -24.25
CA MET A 304 -17.05 -18.96 -25.72
C MET A 304 -18.16 -19.87 -26.22
N ALA A 305 -18.41 -21.01 -25.55
CA ALA A 305 -19.54 -21.88 -25.86
C ALA A 305 -20.89 -21.18 -25.63
N ILE A 306 -21.02 -20.40 -24.54
CA ILE A 306 -22.21 -19.58 -24.26
C ILE A 306 -22.41 -18.50 -25.32
N ILE A 307 -21.35 -17.77 -25.70
CA ILE A 307 -21.41 -16.71 -26.73
C ILE A 307 -21.83 -17.31 -28.09
N VAL A 308 -21.25 -18.44 -28.50
CA VAL A 308 -21.66 -19.13 -29.74
C VAL A 308 -23.12 -19.58 -29.67
N GLY A 309 -23.56 -20.15 -28.55
CA GLY A 309 -24.96 -20.54 -28.34
C GLY A 309 -25.94 -19.36 -28.45
N VAL A 310 -25.61 -18.21 -27.84
CA VAL A 310 -26.42 -16.99 -27.92
C VAL A 310 -26.45 -16.43 -29.35
N VAL A 311 -25.31 -16.39 -30.06
CA VAL A 311 -25.25 -15.92 -31.45
C VAL A 311 -26.09 -16.82 -32.37
N VAL A 312 -26.00 -18.15 -32.24
CA VAL A 312 -26.82 -19.08 -33.02
C VAL A 312 -28.31 -18.90 -32.72
N ALA A 313 -28.70 -18.76 -31.45
CA ALA A 313 -30.09 -18.51 -31.06
C ALA A 313 -30.65 -17.19 -31.65
N LEU A 314 -29.84 -16.12 -31.64
CA LEU A 314 -30.22 -14.82 -32.23
C LEU A 314 -30.39 -14.91 -33.75
N VAL A 315 -29.48 -15.61 -34.46
CA VAL A 315 -29.59 -15.82 -35.92
C VAL A 315 -30.86 -16.61 -36.28
N VAL A 316 -31.20 -17.66 -35.52
CA VAL A 316 -32.43 -18.44 -35.71
C VAL A 316 -33.67 -17.57 -35.46
N LEU A 317 -33.69 -16.75 -34.40
CA LEU A 317 -34.80 -15.83 -34.13
C LEU A 317 -35.00 -14.82 -35.28
N VAL A 318 -33.93 -14.21 -35.78
CA VAL A 318 -34.00 -13.28 -36.92
C VAL A 318 -34.55 -13.97 -38.18
N ALA A 319 -34.11 -15.21 -38.47
CA ALA A 319 -34.60 -15.98 -39.61
C ALA A 319 -36.11 -16.30 -39.49
N VAL A 320 -36.58 -16.71 -38.30
CA VAL A 320 -38.00 -16.97 -38.03
C VAL A 320 -38.84 -15.69 -38.19
N VAL A 321 -38.40 -14.57 -37.62
CA VAL A 321 -39.09 -13.28 -37.73
C VAL A 321 -39.16 -12.79 -39.18
N ALA A 322 -38.07 -12.93 -39.95
CA ALA A 322 -38.05 -12.63 -41.38
C ALA A 322 -39.04 -13.50 -42.17
N GLY A 323 -39.08 -14.81 -41.90
CA GLY A 323 -40.03 -15.74 -42.50
C GLY A 323 -41.49 -15.36 -42.22
N ILE A 324 -41.82 -15.03 -40.97
CA ILE A 324 -43.15 -14.56 -40.56
C ILE A 324 -43.53 -13.25 -41.26
N MET A 325 -42.60 -12.29 -41.39
CA MET A 325 -42.86 -11.03 -42.09
C MET A 325 -43.11 -11.24 -43.59
N VAL A 326 -42.33 -12.10 -44.26
CA VAL A 326 -42.54 -12.46 -45.67
C VAL A 326 -43.90 -13.17 -45.85
N TRP A 327 -44.25 -14.08 -44.95
CA TRP A 327 -45.54 -14.78 -44.98
C TRP A 327 -46.72 -13.83 -44.79
N LYS A 328 -46.69 -12.94 -43.77
CA LYS A 328 -47.71 -11.88 -43.59
C LYS A 328 -47.81 -10.98 -44.82
N LYS A 329 -46.69 -10.47 -45.34
CA LYS A 329 -46.64 -9.60 -46.53
C LYS A 329 -47.24 -10.26 -47.78
N LYS A 330 -47.19 -11.60 -47.88
CA LYS A 330 -47.79 -12.37 -48.98
C LYS A 330 -49.28 -12.68 -48.79
N ASN A 331 -49.82 -12.51 -47.57
CA ASN A 331 -51.17 -12.94 -47.21
C ASN A 331 -52.12 -11.80 -46.78
N SER A 332 -51.63 -10.58 -46.56
CA SER A 332 -52.46 -9.40 -46.21
C SER A 332 -52.74 -8.52 -47.42
N GLY A 333 -53.95 -8.61 -48.00
CA GLY A 333 -54.43 -7.69 -49.04
C GLY A 333 -54.55 -6.25 -48.51
N PHE A 334 -54.00 -5.28 -49.25
CA PHE A 334 -53.90 -3.90 -48.81
C PHE A 334 -55.24 -3.14 -48.90
N LYS A 335 -55.68 -2.56 -47.78
CA LYS A 335 -56.63 -1.44 -47.75
C LYS A 335 -56.15 -0.39 -46.75
N ARG A 336 -56.31 0.89 -47.10
CA ARG A 336 -55.94 2.06 -46.30
C ARG A 336 -57.22 2.86 -46.02
N ALA A 337 -57.38 3.32 -44.79
CA ALA A 337 -58.48 4.16 -44.32
C ALA A 337 -57.90 5.35 -43.51
N PRO A 338 -58.62 6.47 -43.36
CA PRO A 338 -57.97 7.78 -43.42
C PRO A 338 -57.69 8.46 -42.08
N VAL A 339 -56.95 9.55 -42.18
CA VAL A 339 -56.66 10.54 -41.14
C VAL A 339 -57.93 11.32 -40.80
N ASN A 340 -58.11 11.66 -39.52
CA ASN A 340 -58.74 12.91 -39.10
C ASN A 340 -57.74 13.64 -38.18
N GLU A 341 -57.58 14.94 -38.37
CA GLU A 341 -56.89 15.82 -37.44
C GLU A 341 -57.91 16.39 -36.45
N ASP A 342 -57.49 16.65 -35.22
CA ASP A 342 -58.07 17.72 -34.42
C ASP A 342 -57.00 18.28 -33.49
N SER A 343 -56.99 19.60 -33.27
CA SER A 343 -55.80 20.31 -32.77
C SER A 343 -56.04 21.15 -31.52
N SER A 344 -55.23 20.94 -30.50
CA SER A 344 -54.62 22.03 -29.70
C SER A 344 -53.60 21.48 -28.71
N SER A 345 -52.56 22.28 -28.44
CA SER A 345 -51.42 21.91 -27.60
C SER A 345 -51.62 22.33 -26.14
N ASN A 346 -51.19 21.48 -25.20
CA ASN A 346 -50.58 21.94 -23.96
C ASN A 346 -49.54 20.91 -23.48
N ASN A 347 -48.36 21.38 -23.09
CA ASN A 347 -47.16 20.54 -22.96
C ASN A 347 -46.63 20.55 -21.52
N SER A 348 -46.88 19.48 -20.74
CA SER A 348 -46.52 19.43 -19.31
C SER A 348 -46.20 18.02 -18.76
N SER A 349 -46.08 17.00 -19.61
CA SER A 349 -46.19 15.59 -19.21
C SER A 349 -44.93 14.91 -18.63
N ASN A 350 -43.78 15.59 -18.56
CA ASN A 350 -42.51 14.96 -18.14
C ASN A 350 -42.27 14.89 -16.62
N LYS A 351 -43.13 15.47 -15.76
CA LYS A 351 -42.96 15.43 -14.29
C LYS A 351 -43.52 14.18 -13.58
N ALA A 352 -44.25 13.30 -14.27
CA ALA A 352 -44.91 12.16 -13.64
C ALA A 352 -43.99 10.94 -13.38
N TYR A 353 -43.04 10.64 -14.27
CA TYR A 353 -42.32 9.36 -14.25
C TYR A 353 -41.12 9.29 -13.29
N CYS A 354 -40.49 10.42 -12.94
CA CYS A 354 -39.29 10.40 -12.11
C CYS A 354 -39.57 10.37 -10.60
N LYS A 355 -40.76 10.77 -10.14
CA LYS A 355 -41.03 10.92 -8.70
C LYS A 355 -40.83 9.63 -7.88
N PRO A 356 -41.37 8.45 -8.28
CA PRO A 356 -41.16 7.22 -7.52
C PRO A 356 -39.69 6.79 -7.43
N LEU A 357 -38.90 7.10 -8.48
CA LEU A 357 -37.48 6.76 -8.55
C LEU A 357 -36.64 7.67 -7.64
N VAL A 358 -36.94 8.97 -7.61
CA VAL A 358 -36.31 9.94 -6.70
C VAL A 358 -36.63 9.58 -5.24
N ASP A 359 -37.91 9.39 -4.92
CA ASP A 359 -38.36 9.08 -3.55
C ASP A 359 -37.70 7.77 -3.04
N ALA A 360 -37.61 6.73 -3.87
CA ALA A 360 -36.93 5.48 -3.53
C ALA A 360 -35.40 5.63 -3.36
N THR A 361 -34.75 6.42 -4.21
CA THR A 361 -33.30 6.67 -4.12
C THR A 361 -32.95 7.47 -2.87
N GLN A 362 -33.78 8.46 -2.53
CA GLN A 362 -33.57 9.31 -1.35
C GLN A 362 -33.76 8.52 -0.04
N GLY A 363 -34.75 7.62 0.03
CA GLY A 363 -34.89 6.69 1.16
C GLY A 363 -33.67 5.79 1.34
N ALA A 364 -33.15 5.22 0.24
CA ALA A 364 -31.96 4.35 0.28
C ALA A 364 -30.68 5.09 0.70
N LEU A 365 -30.53 6.37 0.32
CA LEU A 365 -29.43 7.23 0.76
C LEU A 365 -29.57 7.58 2.25
N GLN A 366 -30.76 7.99 2.69
CA GLN A 366 -31.00 8.43 4.07
C GLN A 366 -30.91 7.26 5.08
N GLN A 367 -31.16 6.02 4.65
CA GLN A 367 -30.91 4.81 5.44
C GLN A 367 -29.42 4.42 5.52
N ARG A 368 -28.56 4.91 4.61
CA ARG A 368 -27.14 4.55 4.52
C ARG A 368 -26.19 5.64 5.05
N SER A 369 -26.63 6.89 5.04
CA SER A 369 -25.84 8.08 5.41
C SER A 369 -26.22 8.63 6.79
N GLY A 370 -26.06 7.81 7.84
CA GLY A 370 -26.37 8.21 9.22
C GLY A 370 -25.43 9.31 9.72
N ASN A 371 -25.97 10.53 9.86
CA ASN A 371 -25.34 11.71 10.48
C ASN A 371 -23.92 12.06 10.02
N MET A 372 -23.79 12.53 8.77
CA MET A 372 -22.72 13.48 8.41
C MET A 372 -23.27 14.57 7.48
N LEU A 373 -23.03 15.84 7.85
CA LEU A 373 -23.33 17.03 7.04
C LEU A 373 -22.19 17.21 6.00
N VAL A 374 -22.23 18.06 4.97
CA VAL A 374 -23.00 19.31 4.71
C VAL A 374 -23.38 19.39 3.21
N GLU A 375 -24.37 20.21 2.86
CA GLU A 375 -24.70 20.72 1.50
C GLU A 375 -25.02 19.72 0.34
N PRO A 376 -26.28 19.70 -0.16
CA PRO A 376 -26.67 18.92 -1.33
C PRO A 376 -25.99 19.33 -2.65
N GLU A 377 -25.58 20.59 -2.78
CA GLU A 377 -25.27 21.21 -4.08
C GLU A 377 -23.86 20.83 -4.56
N PHE A 378 -22.86 20.86 -3.68
CA PHE A 378 -21.54 20.27 -3.94
C PHE A 378 -21.62 18.77 -4.25
N THR A 379 -22.53 18.04 -3.60
CA THR A 379 -22.75 16.61 -3.87
C THR A 379 -23.31 16.38 -5.29
N ALA A 380 -24.18 17.26 -5.78
CA ALA A 380 -24.68 17.20 -7.15
C ALA A 380 -23.56 17.48 -8.17
N ALA A 381 -22.76 18.53 -7.95
CA ALA A 381 -21.63 18.89 -8.82
C ALA A 381 -20.60 17.75 -8.94
N ALA A 382 -20.16 17.19 -7.80
CA ALA A 382 -19.17 16.11 -7.75
C ALA A 382 -19.60 14.82 -8.46
N ILE A 383 -20.91 14.53 -8.52
CA ILE A 383 -21.45 13.30 -9.11
C ILE A 383 -21.82 13.49 -10.60
N LEU A 384 -22.29 14.67 -11.00
CA LEU A 384 -22.82 14.91 -12.35
C LEU A 384 -21.73 15.29 -13.37
N VAL A 385 -20.77 16.12 -13.00
CA VAL A 385 -19.71 16.60 -13.91
C VAL A 385 -18.91 15.45 -14.55
N PRO A 386 -18.50 14.38 -13.83
CA PRO A 386 -17.80 13.25 -14.45
C PRO A 386 -18.69 12.39 -15.38
N LYS A 387 -20.01 12.38 -15.18
CA LYS A 387 -20.95 11.50 -15.91
C LYS A 387 -21.53 12.11 -17.18
N LEU A 388 -21.62 13.44 -17.28
CA LEU A 388 -22.09 14.13 -18.48
C LEU A 388 -21.22 13.80 -19.71
N LYS A 389 -19.89 13.71 -19.54
CA LYS A 389 -18.94 13.37 -20.61
C LYS A 389 -18.88 11.89 -21.00
N THR A 390 -19.57 11.00 -20.28
CA THR A 390 -19.30 9.54 -20.36
C THR A 390 -20.53 8.64 -20.48
N SER A 391 -21.76 9.13 -20.29
CA SER A 391 -22.91 8.22 -20.15
C SER A 391 -24.29 8.70 -20.63
N TRP A 392 -24.56 9.99 -20.86
CA TRP A 392 -25.96 10.48 -20.99
C TRP A 392 -26.36 11.09 -22.34
N THR A 393 -25.44 11.65 -23.12
CA THR A 393 -25.72 12.10 -24.49
C THR A 393 -24.43 12.16 -25.31
N SER A 394 -24.55 12.00 -26.63
CA SER A 394 -23.49 12.29 -27.61
C SER A 394 -23.66 13.65 -28.31
N ASP A 395 -24.68 14.43 -27.91
CA ASP A 395 -24.88 15.79 -28.42
C ASP A 395 -24.05 16.81 -27.61
N GLU A 396 -23.00 17.31 -28.25
CA GLU A 396 -22.02 18.23 -27.67
C GLU A 396 -22.63 19.60 -27.32
N HIS A 397 -23.66 20.03 -28.04
CA HIS A 397 -24.35 21.30 -27.81
C HIS A 397 -25.15 21.29 -26.50
N THR A 398 -25.93 20.23 -26.25
CA THR A 398 -26.68 20.04 -25.00
C THR A 398 -25.73 19.84 -23.81
N ALA A 399 -24.63 19.11 -24.00
CA ALA A 399 -23.60 18.97 -22.97
C ALA A 399 -22.96 20.32 -22.60
N LYS A 400 -22.69 21.18 -23.59
CA LYS A 400 -22.14 22.53 -23.35
C LYS A 400 -23.11 23.43 -22.58
N LEU A 401 -24.39 23.49 -22.98
CA LEU A 401 -25.41 24.27 -22.27
C LEU A 401 -25.54 23.90 -20.79
N GLY A 402 -25.40 22.61 -20.45
CA GLY A 402 -25.41 22.16 -19.06
C GLY A 402 -24.15 22.55 -18.26
N LEU A 403 -23.00 22.65 -18.93
CA LEU A 403 -21.73 23.08 -18.32
C LEU A 403 -21.68 24.59 -18.11
N ASP A 404 -22.10 25.38 -19.09
CA ASP A 404 -22.12 26.85 -19.01
C ASP A 404 -23.06 27.31 -17.87
N TYR A 405 -24.26 26.72 -17.75
CA TYR A 405 -25.21 27.02 -16.65
C TYR A 405 -24.64 26.74 -15.25
N ILE A 406 -23.84 25.67 -15.09
CA ILE A 406 -23.18 25.33 -13.82
C ILE A 406 -22.04 26.32 -13.53
N LYS A 407 -21.29 26.75 -14.55
CA LYS A 407 -20.16 27.67 -14.39
C LYS A 407 -20.64 29.05 -13.92
N ASP A 408 -21.68 29.59 -14.52
CA ASP A 408 -22.25 30.90 -14.19
C ASP A 408 -22.78 30.99 -12.74
N HIS A 409 -23.07 29.85 -12.08
CA HIS A 409 -23.51 29.79 -10.67
C HIS A 409 -22.39 29.51 -9.66
N LEU A 410 -21.13 29.33 -10.09
CA LEU A 410 -20.01 28.95 -9.20
C LEU A 410 -18.88 29.99 -9.15
N GLU A 411 -18.84 30.98 -10.07
CA GLU A 411 -17.78 32.00 -10.08
C GLU A 411 -18.06 33.21 -9.17
N GLU A 412 -19.18 33.25 -8.43
CA GLU A 412 -19.48 34.35 -7.49
C GLU A 412 -18.76 34.24 -6.11
N GLU A 413 -18.37 33.05 -5.65
CA GLU A 413 -17.89 32.88 -4.25
C GLU A 413 -16.36 32.90 -4.05
N THR A 414 -15.55 32.69 -5.08
CA THR A 414 -14.09 32.44 -4.89
C THR A 414 -13.20 33.69 -4.82
N SER A 415 -13.78 34.89 -4.83
CA SER A 415 -13.02 36.16 -4.83
C SER A 415 -12.65 36.69 -3.43
N ASN A 416 -11.96 35.92 -2.58
CA ASN A 416 -11.26 36.46 -1.40
C ASN A 416 -10.25 35.48 -0.75
N GLN A 417 -8.95 35.63 -1.04
CA GLN A 417 -7.83 35.79 -0.07
C GLN A 417 -6.45 35.58 -0.72
N THR A 418 -5.40 36.18 -0.15
CA THR A 418 -4.00 36.16 -0.66
C THR A 418 -2.99 35.83 0.46
N PRO A 419 -1.80 35.27 0.14
CA PRO A 419 -0.85 34.71 1.10
C PRO A 419 0.23 35.70 1.58
N VAL A 420 1.09 35.26 2.54
CA VAL A 420 2.22 36.03 3.11
C VAL A 420 3.43 35.12 3.42
N ASP A 421 4.64 35.56 3.02
CA ASP A 421 5.98 34.95 3.27
C ASP A 421 6.57 35.31 4.67
N GLY A 422 7.71 34.84 5.19
CA GLY A 422 8.75 33.88 4.77
C GLY A 422 10.15 34.16 5.41
N SER A 423 11.05 33.16 5.50
CA SER A 423 12.44 33.22 6.08
C SER A 423 12.52 33.43 7.62
N SER A 424 13.61 33.25 8.41
CA SER A 424 15.02 32.72 8.32
C SER A 424 15.62 32.65 9.77
N ALA A 425 16.74 32.03 10.19
CA ALA A 425 17.65 30.94 9.74
C ALA A 425 18.67 30.57 10.89
N SER A 426 19.85 29.99 10.58
CA SER A 426 21.12 29.78 11.35
C SER A 426 21.23 28.86 12.60
N GLU A 427 22.02 27.77 12.45
CA GLU A 427 23.09 27.20 13.33
C GLU A 427 22.80 26.72 14.79
N GLU A 428 23.61 25.85 15.43
CA GLU A 428 24.15 24.49 15.10
C GLU A 428 24.62 23.79 16.43
N GLU A 429 25.05 22.52 16.37
CA GLU A 429 25.63 21.65 17.44
C GLU A 429 24.76 20.75 18.36
N ASP A 430 25.35 19.58 18.67
CA ASP A 430 25.17 18.62 19.79
C ASP A 430 23.80 18.00 20.14
N PHE A 431 23.62 16.70 19.82
CA PHE A 431 22.72 15.82 20.58
C PHE A 431 23.09 14.32 20.61
N PHE A 432 23.94 13.91 21.55
CA PHE A 432 23.90 12.55 22.14
C PHE A 432 24.29 12.54 23.64
N ALA A 433 23.84 13.55 24.38
CA ALA A 433 24.18 13.76 25.80
C ALA A 433 23.13 13.23 26.82
N SER A 434 22.01 12.64 26.37
CA SER A 434 20.83 12.36 27.22
C SER A 434 20.89 11.03 28.02
N THR A 435 22.07 10.59 28.46
CA THR A 435 22.23 9.39 29.33
C THR A 435 23.20 9.56 30.51
N LYS A 436 23.43 10.78 30.99
CA LYS A 436 24.06 11.04 32.31
C LYS A 436 23.32 12.12 33.13
N PRO A 437 23.18 11.96 34.45
CA PRO A 437 22.60 12.98 35.32
C PRO A 437 23.55 14.17 35.49
N THR A 438 22.99 15.38 35.55
CA THR A 438 23.72 16.65 35.56
C THR A 438 24.38 16.97 36.91
N ARG A 439 25.62 17.49 36.86
CA ARG A 439 26.22 18.32 37.93
C ARG A 439 27.36 19.19 37.38
N GLY A 440 27.25 20.50 37.59
CA GLY A 440 28.37 21.45 37.49
C GLY A 440 28.38 22.26 36.21
N GLN A 441 28.36 23.59 36.36
CA GLN A 441 28.55 24.57 35.30
C GLN A 441 30.04 24.75 34.96
N GLU A 442 30.29 25.28 33.76
CA GLU A 442 31.25 26.34 33.37
C GLU A 442 32.13 25.98 32.17
N GLY A 443 32.32 26.96 31.25
CA GLY A 443 33.31 26.88 30.16
C GLY A 443 32.75 27.17 28.76
N ILE A 444 32.62 28.45 28.40
CA ILE A 444 32.41 28.87 27.00
C ILE A 444 33.69 28.64 26.19
N LYS A 445 33.58 28.04 25.00
CA LYS A 445 34.45 28.33 23.83
C LYS A 445 33.85 27.80 22.52
N GLN A 446 33.81 28.68 21.52
CA GLN A 446 33.45 28.37 20.12
C GLN A 446 34.50 27.49 19.44
N LEU A 447 34.13 26.89 18.31
CA LEU A 447 34.91 27.01 17.06
C LEU A 447 34.03 26.69 15.83
N ASP A 448 34.09 27.54 14.80
CA ASP A 448 33.53 27.28 13.47
C ASP A 448 34.41 26.25 12.71
N GLY A 449 33.85 25.42 11.81
CA GLY A 449 34.65 24.45 11.04
C GLY A 449 33.91 23.52 10.06
#